data_AF-A0A7Y7H9S2-F1
#
_entry.id   AF-A0A7Y7H9S2-F1
#
_cell.length_a   1.000
_cell.length_b   1.000
_cell.length_c   1.000
_cell.angle_alpha   90.00
_cell.angle_beta   90.00
_cell.angle_gamma   90.00
#
_symmetry.space_group_name_H-M   'P 1'
#
loop_
_entity.id
_entity.type
_entity.pdbx_description
1 polymer ?
#
loop_
_entity_poly.entity_id
_entity_poly.type
_entity_poly.pdbx_seq_one_letter_code
_entity_poly.pdbx_strand_id
1 'polypeptide(L)'
;MIFIWTICSLIGYQLNHKAHKIVIDGDTVIRVRWFGFGLKKVYKISDIEGFLTYSISGKKNANEYLYLIAGDEKVAKLSTYYHKNYQELKLSIVQHQIRNLANEHWTIWKHISA
;
A
#
# COMPACT_ATOMS: atom_id res chain seq x y z
N MET A 1 -10.60 32.91 7.10
CA MET A 1 -9.30 32.36 6.64
C MET A 1 -8.88 31.09 7.37
N ILE A 2 -9.00 30.99 8.71
CA ILE A 2 -8.59 29.78 9.49
C ILE A 2 -9.41 28.53 9.10
N PHE A 3 -10.72 28.67 8.88
CA PHE A 3 -11.62 27.56 8.53
C PHE A 3 -11.28 26.85 7.20
N ILE A 4 -10.80 27.61 6.22
CA ILE A 4 -10.41 27.05 4.91
C ILE A 4 -9.11 26.25 5.06
N TRP A 5 -8.18 26.74 5.87
CA TRP A 5 -6.91 26.04 6.13
C TRP A 5 -7.11 24.71 6.85
N THR A 6 -8.01 24.65 7.84
CA THR A 6 -8.37 23.39 8.53
C THR A 6 -9.08 22.38 7.62
N ILE A 7 -9.99 22.84 6.75
CA ILE A 7 -10.65 21.95 5.80
C ILE A 7 -9.64 21.40 4.78
N CYS A 8 -8.75 22.26 4.25
CA CYS A 8 -7.71 21.83 3.32
C CYS A 8 -6.71 20.84 3.96
N SER A 9 -6.33 21.04 5.22
CA SER A 9 -5.39 20.14 5.91
C SER A 9 -6.01 18.77 6.20
N LEU A 10 -7.30 18.71 6.59
CA LEU A 10 -8.02 17.45 6.79
C LEU A 10 -8.17 16.64 5.51
N ILE A 11 -8.54 17.30 4.40
CA ILE A 11 -8.65 16.65 3.08
C ILE A 11 -7.27 16.17 2.61
N GLY A 12 -6.24 17.02 2.75
CA GLY A 12 -4.86 16.66 2.41
C GLY A 12 -4.34 15.45 3.19
N TYR A 13 -4.67 15.35 4.49
CA TYR A 13 -4.30 14.21 5.32
C TYR A 13 -4.97 12.90 4.85
N GLN A 14 -6.28 12.94 4.56
CA GLN A 14 -6.99 11.75 4.06
C GLN A 14 -6.49 11.28 2.68
N LEU A 15 -6.08 12.22 1.82
CA LEU A 15 -5.52 11.91 0.52
C LEU A 15 -4.09 11.37 0.62
N ASN A 16 -3.27 11.82 1.57
CA ASN A 16 -1.88 11.39 1.76
C ASN A 16 -1.74 9.85 1.88
N HIS A 17 -2.64 9.22 2.62
CA HIS A 17 -2.60 7.76 2.83
C HIS A 17 -3.09 6.94 1.64
N LYS A 18 -3.84 7.55 0.73
CA LYS A 18 -4.42 6.89 -0.46
C LYS A 18 -3.67 7.23 -1.74
N ALA A 19 -3.02 8.39 -1.78
CA ALA A 19 -2.33 8.95 -2.94
C ALA A 19 -0.83 8.74 -2.84
N HIS A 20 -0.40 7.49 -3.01
CA HIS A 20 0.99 7.17 -3.25
C HIS A 20 1.14 6.38 -4.56
N LYS A 21 2.24 6.62 -5.26
CA LYS A 21 2.66 5.81 -6.41
C LYS A 21 3.75 4.85 -5.93
N ILE A 22 3.61 3.59 -6.30
CA ILE A 22 4.61 2.56 -6.04
C ILE A 22 5.15 2.12 -7.39
N VAL A 23 6.48 2.09 -7.50
CA VAL A 23 7.20 1.59 -8.66
C VAL A 23 8.24 0.61 -8.15
N ILE A 24 8.30 -0.56 -8.77
CA ILE A 24 9.40 -1.51 -8.56
C ILE A 24 10.28 -1.36 -9.80
N ASP A 25 11.53 -0.97 -9.58
CA ASP A 25 12.52 -0.71 -10.63
C ASP A 25 13.80 -1.48 -10.29
N GLY A 26 14.03 -2.57 -11.03
CA GLY A 26 15.10 -3.53 -10.74
C GLY A 26 15.04 -3.99 -9.29
N ASP A 27 16.15 -3.80 -8.56
CA ASP A 27 16.29 -4.21 -7.15
C ASP A 27 15.79 -3.17 -6.14
N THR A 28 14.96 -2.22 -6.56
CA THR A 28 14.45 -1.17 -5.66
C THR A 28 12.93 -1.00 -5.70
N VAL A 29 12.36 -0.79 -4.52
CA VAL A 29 10.98 -0.36 -4.32
C VAL A 29 10.96 1.13 -4.07
N ILE A 30 10.37 1.87 -4.99
CA ILE A 30 10.25 3.32 -4.94
C ILE A 30 8.82 3.67 -4.52
N ARG A 31 8.69 4.35 -3.39
CA ARG A 31 7.44 4.95 -2.95
C ARG A 31 7.49 6.46 -3.11
N VAL A 32 6.51 7.00 -3.83
CA VAL A 32 6.32 8.44 -3.98
C VAL A 32 4.98 8.84 -3.37
N ARG A 33 4.97 9.77 -2.40
CA ARG A 33 3.73 10.30 -1.82
C ARG A 33 3.17 11.44 -2.67
N TRP A 34 1.90 11.77 -2.45
CA TRP A 34 1.20 12.94 -3.01
C TRP A 34 1.26 13.04 -4.53
N PHE A 35 0.92 11.95 -5.24
CA PHE A 35 0.89 11.95 -6.71
C PHE A 35 2.20 12.40 -7.40
N GLY A 36 3.36 12.32 -6.73
CA GLY A 36 4.64 12.78 -7.28
C GLY A 36 5.22 14.00 -6.60
N PHE A 37 4.45 14.72 -5.79
CA PHE A 37 4.89 15.95 -5.11
C PHE A 37 5.47 15.73 -3.71
N GLY A 38 5.37 14.51 -3.18
CA GLY A 38 5.85 14.17 -1.84
C GLY A 38 7.23 13.54 -1.85
N LEU A 39 7.79 13.38 -0.65
CA LEU A 39 9.07 12.71 -0.44
C LEU A 39 9.10 11.32 -1.09
N LYS A 40 10.12 11.09 -1.91
CA LYS A 40 10.46 9.79 -2.47
C LYS A 40 11.24 9.02 -1.42
N LYS A 41 10.73 7.86 -1.01
CA LYS A 41 11.51 6.86 -0.26
C LYS A 41 11.88 5.72 -1.20
N VAL A 42 13.12 5.26 -1.09
CA VAL A 42 13.66 4.15 -1.87
C VAL A 42 14.09 3.06 -0.88
N TYR A 43 13.64 1.84 -1.14
CA TYR A 43 13.97 0.65 -0.36
C TYR A 43 14.63 -0.34 -1.30
N LYS A 44 15.68 -1.05 -0.86
CA LYS A 44 16.20 -2.16 -1.65
C LYS A 44 15.28 -3.36 -1.48
N ILE A 45 15.17 -4.19 -2.49
CA ILE A 45 14.41 -5.45 -2.40
C ILE A 45 15.01 -6.36 -1.32
N SER A 46 16.33 -6.32 -1.11
CA SER A 46 17.00 -7.02 -0.01
C SER A 46 16.51 -6.62 1.38
N ASP A 47 15.97 -5.40 1.52
CA ASP A 47 15.47 -4.89 2.80
C ASP A 47 13.99 -5.28 3.00
N ILE A 48 13.33 -5.80 1.96
CA ILE A 48 11.94 -6.28 2.04
C ILE A 48 11.93 -7.70 2.59
N GLU A 49 11.42 -7.85 3.81
CA GLU A 49 11.29 -9.15 4.48
C GLU A 49 10.22 -10.03 3.83
N GLY A 50 9.19 -9.39 3.30
CA GLY A 50 8.11 -10.09 2.62
C GLY A 50 6.88 -9.23 2.38
N PHE A 51 5.78 -9.89 2.05
CA PHE A 51 4.50 -9.25 1.86
C PHE A 51 3.35 -9.94 2.61
N LEU A 52 2.34 -9.15 2.96
CA LEU A 52 1.08 -9.59 3.57
C LEU A 52 -0.06 -9.30 2.62
N THR A 53 -1.00 -10.23 2.45
CA THR A 53 -2.23 -9.97 1.70
C THR A 53 -3.44 -9.92 2.62
N TYR A 54 -4.35 -8.98 2.33
CA TYR A 54 -5.63 -8.84 2.99
C TYR A 54 -6.74 -8.85 1.96
N SER A 55 -7.54 -9.90 1.96
CA SER A 55 -8.70 -10.01 1.09
C SER A 55 -9.93 -9.42 1.79
N ILE A 56 -10.55 -8.42 1.15
CA ILE A 56 -11.81 -7.82 1.57
C ILE A 56 -12.89 -8.29 0.59
N SER A 57 -13.74 -9.21 1.06
CA SER A 57 -14.95 -9.65 0.36
C SER A 57 -16.07 -8.62 0.56
N GLY A 58 -16.23 -7.71 -0.39
CA GLY A 58 -17.39 -6.83 -0.48
C GLY A 58 -18.51 -7.44 -1.32
N LYS A 59 -19.77 -7.00 -1.14
CA LYS A 59 -20.97 -7.49 -1.85
C LYS A 59 -20.90 -7.45 -3.38
N LYS A 60 -19.95 -6.73 -3.99
CA LYS A 60 -19.91 -6.49 -5.45
C LYS A 60 -18.56 -6.74 -6.13
N ASN A 61 -17.44 -6.75 -5.40
CA ASN A 61 -16.10 -7.04 -5.93
C ASN A 61 -15.18 -7.50 -4.78
N ALA A 62 -14.35 -8.52 -5.03
CA ALA A 62 -13.27 -8.89 -4.12
C ALA A 62 -12.13 -7.86 -4.27
N ASN A 63 -11.84 -7.13 -3.19
CA ASN A 63 -10.71 -6.19 -3.18
C ASN A 63 -9.57 -6.80 -2.38
N GLU A 64 -8.38 -6.85 -2.98
CA GLU A 64 -7.17 -7.33 -2.31
C GLU A 64 -6.31 -6.11 -1.95
N TYR A 65 -5.82 -6.10 -0.72
CA TYR A 65 -4.73 -5.22 -0.30
C TYR A 65 -3.48 -6.05 -0.11
N LEU A 66 -2.35 -5.57 -0.61
CA LEU A 66 -1.05 -6.19 -0.41
C LEU A 66 -0.13 -5.18 0.28
N TYR A 67 0.57 -5.60 1.32
CA TYR A 67 1.51 -4.76 2.06
C TYR A 67 2.91 -5.32 1.92
N LEU A 68 3.87 -4.47 1.55
CA LEU A 68 5.30 -4.79 1.61
C LEU A 68 5.85 -4.40 2.98
N ILE A 69 6.64 -5.27 3.58
CA ILE A 69 7.19 -5.12 4.93
C ILE A 69 8.72 -5.05 4.86
N ALA A 70 9.31 -4.07 5.53
CA ALA A 70 10.76 -3.99 5.75
C ALA A 70 10.99 -3.59 7.21
N GLY A 71 11.59 -4.48 8.01
CA GLY A 71 11.59 -4.31 9.46
C GLY A 71 10.17 -4.19 10.00
N ASP A 72 9.99 -3.23 10.90
CA ASP A 72 8.68 -2.91 11.48
C ASP A 72 7.83 -1.95 10.62
N GLU A 73 8.30 -1.51 9.45
CA GLU A 73 7.58 -0.55 8.60
C GLU A 73 6.77 -1.25 7.48
N LYS A 74 5.48 -0.88 7.37
CA LYS A 74 4.67 -1.12 6.16
C LYS A 74 5.11 -0.15 5.06
N VAL A 75 6.08 -0.57 4.27
CA VAL A 75 6.74 0.23 3.23
C VAL A 75 5.77 0.68 2.15
N ALA A 76 4.92 -0.24 1.69
CA ALA A 76 4.01 0.00 0.59
C ALA A 76 2.67 -0.69 0.82
N LYS A 77 1.58 -0.05 0.40
CA LYS A 77 0.23 -0.61 0.39
C LYS A 77 -0.32 -0.61 -1.02
N LEU A 78 -0.44 -1.78 -1.61
CA LEU A 78 -1.07 -1.99 -2.90
C LEU A 78 -2.54 -2.32 -2.68
N SER A 79 -3.38 -1.91 -3.64
CA SER A 79 -4.80 -2.20 -3.62
C SER A 79 -5.30 -2.35 -5.05
N THR A 80 -6.05 -3.41 -5.30
CA THR A 80 -6.70 -3.66 -6.60
C THR A 80 -7.60 -2.50 -7.03
N TYR A 81 -8.17 -1.75 -6.08
CA TYR A 81 -9.06 -0.63 -6.36
C TYR A 81 -8.30 0.67 -6.67
N TYR A 82 -7.22 0.95 -5.95
CA TYR A 82 -6.51 2.24 -6.03
C TYR A 82 -5.32 2.24 -7.00
N HIS A 83 -4.77 1.07 -7.37
CA HIS A 83 -3.58 0.98 -8.22
C HIS A 83 -3.92 0.33 -9.55
N LYS A 84 -3.86 1.12 -10.64
CA LYS A 84 -4.09 0.60 -12.00
C LYS A 84 -3.04 -0.45 -12.41
N ASN A 85 -1.81 -0.32 -11.91
CA ASN A 85 -0.69 -1.24 -12.15
C ASN A 85 -0.58 -2.35 -11.09
N TYR A 86 -1.67 -2.68 -10.38
CA TYR A 86 -1.64 -3.70 -9.32
C TYR A 86 -1.09 -5.06 -9.80
N GLN A 87 -1.54 -5.51 -10.96
CA GLN A 87 -1.14 -6.81 -11.53
C GLN A 87 0.36 -6.82 -11.86
N GLU A 88 0.87 -5.76 -12.48
CA GLU A 88 2.31 -5.62 -12.77
C GLU A 88 3.14 -5.66 -11.50
N LEU A 89 2.75 -4.92 -10.47
CA LEU A 89 3.47 -4.91 -9.19
C LEU A 89 3.43 -6.27 -8.50
N LYS A 90 2.30 -6.97 -8.54
CA LYS A 90 2.17 -8.33 -7.99
C LYS A 90 3.07 -9.32 -8.73
N LEU A 91 3.17 -9.20 -10.06
CA LEU A 91 4.10 -10.00 -10.86
C LEU A 91 5.56 -9.72 -10.48
N SER A 92 5.95 -8.46 -10.31
CA SER A 92 7.30 -8.11 -9.86
C SER A 92 7.63 -8.71 -8.49
N ILE A 93 6.69 -8.67 -7.53
CA ILE A 93 6.88 -9.29 -6.20
C ILE A 93 7.19 -10.79 -6.33
N VAL A 94 6.46 -11.50 -7.21
CA VAL A 94 6.69 -12.93 -7.47
C VAL A 94 8.03 -13.17 -8.17
N GLN A 95 8.37 -12.35 -9.16
CA GLN A 95 9.64 -12.44 -9.90
C GLN A 95 10.86 -12.25 -8.99
N HIS A 96 10.78 -11.31 -8.04
CA HIS A 96 11.83 -11.08 -7.04
C HIS A 96 11.79 -12.06 -5.86
N GLN A 97 10.95 -13.10 -5.93
CA GLN A 97 10.82 -14.15 -4.90
C GLN A 97 10.58 -13.58 -3.49
N ILE A 98 9.90 -12.44 -3.40
CA ILE A 98 9.60 -11.82 -2.11
C ILE A 98 8.67 -12.77 -1.34
N ARG A 99 9.05 -13.11 -0.11
CA ARG A 99 8.35 -14.11 0.68
C ARG A 99 6.94 -13.65 1.03
N ASN A 100 5.98 -14.57 0.92
CA ASN A 100 4.65 -14.37 1.50
C ASN A 100 4.72 -14.63 3.02
N LEU A 101 4.46 -13.61 3.81
CA LEU A 101 4.48 -13.68 5.28
C LEU A 101 3.15 -14.20 5.83
N ALA A 102 2.03 -13.76 5.26
CA ALA A 102 0.69 -14.23 5.63
C ALA A 102 -0.36 -13.81 4.60
N ASN A 103 -1.43 -14.61 4.53
CA ASN A 103 -2.66 -14.27 3.83
C ASN A 103 -3.78 -14.15 4.86
N GLU A 104 -4.26 -12.95 5.09
CA GLU A 104 -5.35 -12.68 6.03
C GLU A 104 -6.65 -12.40 5.28
N HIS A 105 -7.72 -13.07 5.69
CA HIS A 105 -9.06 -12.67 5.29
C HIS A 105 -9.56 -11.60 6.25
N TRP A 106 -9.85 -10.41 5.73
CA TRP A 106 -10.35 -9.31 6.56
C TRP A 106 -11.87 -9.36 6.62
N THR A 107 -12.41 -9.52 7.83
CA THR A 107 -13.84 -9.45 8.11
C THR A 107 -14.07 -8.32 9.10
N ILE A 108 -15.05 -7.46 8.83
CA ILE A 108 -15.43 -6.29 9.67
C ILE A 108 -15.56 -6.69 11.15
N TRP A 109 -16.15 -7.87 11.41
CA TRP A 109 -16.39 -8.39 12.75
C TRP A 109 -15.12 -8.69 13.56
N LYS A 110 -14.01 -9.06 12.91
CA LYS A 110 -12.74 -9.40 13.57
C LYS A 110 -12.03 -8.18 14.19
N HIS A 111 -12.39 -6.97 13.74
CA HIS A 111 -11.78 -5.73 14.20
C HIS A 111 -12.64 -4.95 15.20
N ILE A 112 -13.94 -5.24 15.29
CA ILE A 112 -14.84 -4.67 16.31
C ILE A 112 -14.75 -5.45 17.64
N SER A 113 -14.20 -6.67 17.61
CA SER A 113 -14.08 -7.58 18.76
C SER A 113 -12.67 -7.64 19.37
N ALA A 114 -11.75 -6.77 18.93
CA ALA A 114 -10.39 -6.61 19.46
C ALA A 114 -10.27 -5.23 20.13
#